data_AF-A0A4U3AUC3-F1
#
_entry.id   AF-A0A4U3AUC3-F1
#
_cell.length_a   1.000
_cell.length_b   1.000
_cell.length_c   1.000
_cell.angle_alpha   90.00
_cell.angle_beta   90.00
_cell.angle_gamma   90.00
#
_symmetry.space_group_name_H-M   'P 1'
#
loop_
_entity.id
_entity.type
_entity.pdbx_description
1 polymer ?
#
loop_
_entity_poly.entity_id
_entity_poly.type
_entity_poly.pdbx_seq_one_letter_code
_entity_poly.pdbx_strand_id
1 'polypeptide(L)'
;MLQRNVRGEELMRVFETIVHGSEQDLMQENANVDGRSPMGVMGTFASESAKYYAVENLLSDQVKKAINQNILYPHDLDFYATGTTTCSQIPLAQMLADGFHTGHGHMRQPQDIKSALALSSIIFQANQNMQHGGQSFALFDIDLAPYVRKTVARHKKRLQSYPLTKEQIEEFAWKETENDTYQACEAFVHNSNSMHSRGGGQVPFISINYGTDTSKEGRLLVRQLLKATQAGLGKGETPIFPIQIFKMKKGVNFEECDPNYDLFELALETTAERLFPNFSFLDAPFNAVHYDGRPESEVCYMGCRTRVMSNIHGEETAIGRGNLSFTSINLVKLALISGSKEAFFEALNYYLDLGIKQ
;
A
#
# COMPACT_ATOMS: atom_id res chain seq x y z
N MET A 1 -38.07 31.07 -17.10
CA MET A 1 -36.67 31.53 -17.01
C MET A 1 -35.83 30.31 -16.69
N LEU A 2 -35.07 29.79 -17.64
CA LEU A 2 -34.14 28.67 -17.41
C LEU A 2 -33.10 29.16 -16.39
N GLN A 3 -33.07 28.56 -15.19
CA GLN A 3 -31.94 28.76 -14.29
C GLN A 3 -30.69 28.26 -15.03
N ARG A 4 -29.77 29.18 -15.35
CA ARG A 4 -28.46 28.82 -15.91
C ARG A 4 -27.80 27.83 -14.96
N ASN A 5 -27.44 26.65 -15.47
CA ASN A 5 -26.67 25.68 -14.71
C ASN A 5 -25.21 26.15 -14.66
N VAL A 6 -24.94 27.15 -13.81
CA VAL A 6 -23.63 27.82 -13.69
C VAL A 6 -22.51 26.80 -13.42
N ARG A 7 -22.78 25.82 -12.58
CA ARG A 7 -21.84 24.74 -12.25
C ARG A 7 -21.62 23.79 -13.44
N GLY A 8 -22.67 23.45 -14.19
CA GLY A 8 -22.52 22.68 -15.42
C GLY A 8 -21.69 23.40 -16.50
N GLU A 9 -21.85 24.72 -16.62
CA GLU A 9 -20.99 25.55 -17.49
C GLU A 9 -19.53 25.54 -17.00
N GLU A 10 -19.29 25.55 -15.69
CA GLU A 10 -17.96 25.46 -15.08
C GLU A 10 -17.28 24.12 -15.34
N LEU A 11 -18.01 23.00 -15.19
CA LEU A 11 -17.49 21.66 -15.52
C LEU A 11 -17.10 21.56 -17.00
N MET A 12 -17.93 22.10 -17.91
CA MET A 12 -17.62 22.10 -19.34
C MET A 12 -16.37 22.93 -19.66
N ARG A 13 -16.12 24.04 -18.95
CA ARG A 13 -14.87 24.80 -19.10
C ARG A 13 -13.66 24.00 -18.62
N VAL A 14 -13.77 23.29 -17.49
CA VAL A 14 -12.70 22.40 -17.01
C VAL A 14 -12.39 21.34 -18.05
N PHE A 15 -13.42 20.74 -18.65
CA PHE A 15 -13.26 19.78 -19.75
C PHE A 15 -12.57 20.37 -20.98
N GLU A 16 -12.93 21.59 -21.40
CA GLU A 16 -12.24 22.29 -22.49
C GLU A 16 -10.76 22.53 -22.15
N THR A 17 -10.44 22.92 -20.92
CA THR A 17 -9.06 23.07 -20.45
C THR A 17 -8.28 21.75 -20.52
N ILE A 18 -8.90 20.63 -20.12
CA ILE A 18 -8.28 19.30 -20.21
C ILE A 18 -7.96 18.93 -21.67
N VAL A 19 -8.85 19.21 -22.62
CA VAL A 19 -8.64 18.89 -24.06
C VAL A 19 -7.59 19.79 -24.70
N HIS A 20 -7.63 21.09 -24.41
CA HIS A 20 -6.83 22.09 -25.13
C HIS A 20 -5.48 22.41 -24.47
N GLY A 21 -5.27 21.95 -23.23
CA GLY A 21 -3.96 21.67 -22.63
C GLY A 21 -2.99 22.84 -22.54
N SER A 22 -3.08 23.63 -21.46
CA SER A 22 -1.99 24.52 -21.03
C SER A 22 -1.72 24.55 -19.52
N GLU A 23 -2.53 23.89 -18.68
CA GLU A 23 -2.33 23.89 -17.23
C GLU A 23 -1.62 22.61 -16.75
N GLN A 24 -0.35 22.78 -16.43
CA GLN A 24 0.54 21.72 -15.95
C GLN A 24 0.11 21.18 -14.58
N ASP A 25 -0.53 22.01 -13.75
CA ASP A 25 -0.96 21.65 -12.39
C ASP A 25 -2.10 20.61 -12.39
N LEU A 26 -3.08 20.72 -13.30
CA LEU A 26 -4.16 19.74 -13.45
C LEU A 26 -3.64 18.37 -13.92
N MET A 27 -2.57 18.35 -14.72
CA MET A 27 -1.96 17.12 -15.24
C MET A 27 -1.00 16.46 -14.24
N GLN A 28 -0.67 17.12 -13.12
CA GLN A 28 0.31 16.63 -12.12
C GLN A 28 -0.25 16.53 -10.70
N GLU A 29 -1.58 16.51 -10.52
CA GLU A 29 -2.23 16.40 -9.20
C GLU A 29 -1.85 15.10 -8.46
N ASN A 30 -1.65 13.99 -9.19
CA ASN A 30 -1.29 12.70 -8.62
C ASN A 30 0.04 12.20 -9.21
N ALA A 31 1.07 12.10 -8.37
CA ALA A 31 2.41 11.67 -8.77
C ALA A 31 2.48 10.24 -9.35
N ASN A 32 1.46 9.42 -9.10
CA ASN A 32 1.39 8.05 -9.62
C ASN A 32 0.70 7.96 -10.99
N VAL A 33 0.11 9.05 -11.48
CA VAL A 33 -0.67 9.10 -12.74
C VAL A 33 0.12 9.84 -13.80
N ASP A 34 0.23 9.26 -14.99
CA ASP A 34 0.69 10.01 -16.17
C ASP A 34 -0.48 10.78 -16.78
N GLY A 35 -0.69 12.02 -16.31
CA GLY A 35 -1.80 12.89 -16.72
C GLY A 35 -1.77 13.31 -18.20
N ARG A 36 -0.70 13.02 -18.94
CA ARG A 36 -0.62 13.27 -20.40
C ARG A 36 -0.96 12.04 -21.24
N SER A 37 -0.95 10.85 -20.64
CA SER A 37 -1.37 9.64 -21.33
C SER A 37 -2.87 9.69 -21.65
N PRO A 38 -3.34 9.02 -22.72
CA PRO A 38 -4.77 8.98 -23.03
C PRO A 38 -5.64 8.50 -21.86
N MET A 39 -5.13 7.54 -21.06
CA MET A 39 -5.83 7.02 -19.88
C MET A 39 -5.75 7.96 -18.68
N GLY A 40 -4.66 8.71 -18.53
CA GLY A 40 -4.56 9.79 -17.56
C GLY A 40 -5.58 10.89 -17.83
N VAL A 41 -5.68 11.35 -19.08
CA VAL A 41 -6.67 12.36 -19.50
C VAL A 41 -8.09 11.86 -19.25
N MET A 42 -8.42 10.64 -19.67
CA MET A 42 -9.73 10.03 -19.39
C MET A 42 -10.01 9.94 -17.88
N GLY A 43 -8.99 9.63 -17.09
CA GLY A 43 -9.05 9.64 -15.62
C GLY A 43 -9.38 11.02 -15.05
N THR A 44 -8.76 12.09 -15.56
CA THR A 44 -9.06 13.47 -15.14
C THR A 44 -10.51 13.86 -15.45
N PHE A 45 -11.02 13.53 -16.64
CA PHE A 45 -12.45 13.72 -16.96
C PHE A 45 -13.36 13.02 -15.97
N ALA A 46 -13.10 11.74 -15.70
CA ALA A 46 -13.87 10.96 -14.75
C ALA A 46 -13.81 11.57 -13.35
N SER A 47 -12.61 11.96 -12.88
CA SER A 47 -12.39 12.55 -11.57
C SER A 47 -13.17 13.86 -11.39
N GLU A 48 -13.05 14.80 -12.32
CA GLU A 48 -13.75 16.09 -12.25
C GLU A 48 -15.28 15.92 -12.35
N SER A 49 -15.75 15.02 -13.21
CA SER A 49 -17.19 14.71 -13.29
C SER A 49 -17.74 14.10 -12.00
N ALA A 50 -16.94 13.26 -11.32
CA ALA A 50 -17.35 12.58 -10.11
C ALA A 50 -17.29 13.51 -8.89
N LYS A 51 -16.26 14.36 -8.77
CA LYS A 51 -16.19 15.44 -7.77
C LYS A 51 -17.41 16.34 -7.90
N TYR A 52 -17.72 16.78 -9.12
CA TYR A 52 -18.91 17.57 -9.41
C TYR A 52 -20.18 16.89 -8.91
N TYR A 53 -20.38 15.61 -9.30
CA TYR A 53 -21.57 14.87 -8.91
C TYR A 53 -21.69 14.73 -7.38
N ALA A 54 -20.59 14.44 -6.69
CA ALA A 54 -20.55 14.30 -5.24
C ALA A 54 -20.93 15.62 -4.55
N VAL A 55 -20.33 16.75 -4.97
CA VAL A 55 -20.64 18.07 -4.40
C VAL A 55 -22.09 18.47 -4.67
N GLU A 56 -22.63 18.21 -5.86
CA GLU A 56 -24.01 18.59 -6.15
C GLU A 56 -25.03 17.75 -5.40
N ASN A 57 -24.84 16.43 -5.38
CA ASN A 57 -25.93 15.49 -5.06
C ASN A 57 -25.72 14.75 -3.74
N LEU A 58 -24.48 14.61 -3.26
CA LEU A 58 -24.18 13.71 -2.14
C LEU A 58 -23.82 14.48 -0.86
N LEU A 59 -23.24 15.67 -0.98
CA LEU A 59 -22.87 16.48 0.18
C LEU A 59 -24.02 17.38 0.67
N SER A 60 -24.11 17.58 1.99
CA SER A 60 -25.02 18.57 2.58
C SER A 60 -24.55 20.01 2.32
N ASP A 61 -25.47 20.99 2.31
CA ASP A 61 -25.13 22.40 2.10
C ASP A 61 -24.14 22.94 3.14
N GLN A 62 -24.18 22.42 4.36
CA GLN A 62 -23.23 22.77 5.42
C GLN A 62 -21.82 22.33 5.06
N VAL A 63 -21.66 21.11 4.56
CA VAL A 63 -20.37 20.57 4.10
C VAL A 63 -19.87 21.35 2.89
N LYS A 64 -20.74 21.60 1.89
CA LYS A 64 -20.39 22.41 0.71
C LYS A 64 -19.85 23.78 1.11
N LYS A 65 -20.51 24.44 2.07
CA LYS A 65 -20.06 25.73 2.60
C LYS A 65 -18.69 25.62 3.28
N ALA A 66 -18.46 24.57 4.08
CA ALA A 66 -17.18 24.36 4.76
C ALA A 66 -16.03 24.08 3.78
N ILE A 67 -16.28 23.34 2.70
CA ILE A 67 -15.33 23.12 1.59
C ILE A 67 -15.00 24.45 0.91
N ASN A 68 -16.02 25.23 0.52
CA ASN A 68 -15.84 26.54 -0.11
C ASN A 68 -15.08 27.55 0.76
N GLN A 69 -15.13 27.38 2.09
CA GLN A 69 -14.39 28.20 3.06
C GLN A 69 -12.97 27.69 3.34
N ASN A 70 -12.56 26.59 2.70
CA ASN A 70 -11.30 25.88 2.93
C ASN A 70 -11.12 25.47 4.41
N ILE A 71 -12.20 24.97 5.02
CA ILE A 71 -12.21 24.47 6.39
C ILE A 71 -12.19 22.95 6.41
N LEU A 72 -13.02 22.32 5.58
CA LEU A 72 -13.05 20.87 5.39
C LEU A 72 -12.50 20.50 4.02
N TYR A 73 -11.72 19.43 3.98
CA TYR A 73 -11.23 18.81 2.75
C TYR A 73 -11.51 17.31 2.79
N PRO A 74 -12.64 16.85 2.23
CA PRO A 74 -12.89 15.44 1.96
C PRO A 74 -11.89 14.94 0.93
N HIS A 75 -11.06 13.97 1.31
CA HIS A 75 -10.09 13.38 0.39
C HIS A 75 -10.78 12.42 -0.58
N ASP A 76 -10.18 12.26 -1.77
CA ASP A 76 -10.62 11.32 -2.80
C ASP A 76 -12.12 11.47 -3.15
N LEU A 77 -12.60 12.72 -3.20
CA LEU A 77 -14.01 13.05 -3.42
C LEU A 77 -14.54 12.56 -4.78
N ASP A 78 -13.66 12.37 -5.76
CA ASP A 78 -13.94 11.72 -7.03
C ASP A 78 -14.34 10.24 -6.89
N PHE A 79 -13.92 9.56 -5.82
CA PHE A 79 -14.32 8.18 -5.55
C PHE A 79 -15.54 8.07 -4.64
N TYR A 80 -15.96 9.18 -4.02
CA TYR A 80 -17.07 9.20 -3.06
C TYR A 80 -18.35 8.57 -3.61
N ALA A 81 -18.72 8.90 -4.86
CA ALA A 81 -19.93 8.37 -5.50
C ALA A 81 -19.87 6.86 -5.80
N THR A 82 -18.67 6.28 -5.86
CA THR A 82 -18.47 4.86 -6.23
C THR A 82 -18.44 3.91 -5.03
N GLY A 83 -18.29 4.43 -3.81
CA GLY A 83 -18.34 3.63 -2.58
C GLY A 83 -17.15 2.68 -2.37
N THR A 84 -15.98 2.97 -2.95
CA THR A 84 -14.78 2.13 -2.74
C THR A 84 -14.15 2.38 -1.38
N THR A 85 -13.27 1.46 -0.94
CA THR A 85 -12.40 1.68 0.22
C THR A 85 -11.19 2.56 -0.13
N THR A 86 -10.59 3.21 0.87
CA THR A 86 -9.31 3.93 0.73
C THR A 86 -8.16 2.92 0.79
N CYS A 87 -7.68 2.57 1.98
CA CYS A 87 -6.56 1.66 2.15
C CYS A 87 -7.01 0.32 2.75
N SER A 88 -6.28 -0.75 2.45
CA SER A 88 -6.52 -2.07 3.03
C SER A 88 -5.24 -2.90 3.24
N GLN A 89 -5.20 -3.67 4.33
CA GLN A 89 -4.27 -4.77 4.53
C GLN A 89 -4.88 -6.04 3.94
N ILE A 90 -4.31 -6.51 2.84
CA ILE A 90 -4.81 -7.68 2.14
C ILE A 90 -4.31 -8.95 2.86
N PRO A 91 -5.20 -9.94 3.13
CA PRO A 91 -4.82 -11.20 3.78
C PRO A 91 -4.06 -12.12 2.81
N LEU A 92 -2.78 -11.82 2.56
CA LEU A 92 -1.98 -12.49 1.52
C LEU A 92 -1.87 -14.00 1.74
N ALA A 93 -1.56 -14.45 2.97
CA ALA A 93 -1.47 -15.88 3.27
C ALA A 93 -2.76 -16.64 2.89
N GLN A 94 -3.92 -16.10 3.25
CA GLN A 94 -5.21 -16.69 2.91
C GLN A 94 -5.42 -16.74 1.39
N MET A 95 -5.21 -15.60 0.70
CA MET A 95 -5.41 -15.53 -0.75
C MET A 95 -4.49 -16.48 -1.52
N LEU A 96 -3.23 -16.62 -1.11
CA LEU A 96 -2.32 -17.55 -1.76
C LEU A 96 -2.62 -19.00 -1.38
N ALA A 97 -3.09 -19.30 -0.17
CA ALA A 97 -3.41 -20.65 0.26
C ALA A 97 -4.67 -21.20 -0.43
N ASP A 98 -5.74 -20.40 -0.44
CA ASP A 98 -7.05 -20.79 -0.95
C ASP A 98 -7.15 -20.61 -2.47
N GLY A 99 -6.27 -19.78 -3.04
CA GLY A 99 -6.43 -19.26 -4.38
C GLY A 99 -7.41 -18.09 -4.42
N PHE A 100 -7.53 -17.45 -5.58
CA PHE A 100 -8.39 -16.27 -5.76
C PHE A 100 -8.87 -16.14 -7.20
N HIS A 101 -9.83 -15.25 -7.45
CA HIS A 101 -10.41 -15.02 -8.77
C HIS A 101 -10.32 -13.55 -9.15
N THR A 102 -9.86 -13.24 -10.36
CA THR A 102 -9.74 -11.85 -10.86
C THR A 102 -10.70 -11.50 -11.99
N GLY A 103 -11.75 -12.32 -12.19
CA GLY A 103 -12.85 -12.06 -13.13
C GLY A 103 -12.94 -13.06 -14.28
N HIS A 104 -11.81 -13.53 -14.81
CA HIS A 104 -11.77 -14.43 -15.97
C HIS A 104 -11.13 -15.80 -15.68
N GLY A 105 -10.76 -16.08 -14.43
CA GLY A 105 -10.13 -17.34 -14.07
C GLY A 105 -9.78 -17.40 -12.59
N HIS A 106 -9.69 -18.64 -12.08
CA HIS A 106 -9.32 -18.94 -10.71
C HIS A 106 -7.84 -19.33 -10.62
N MET A 107 -7.09 -18.59 -9.80
CA MET A 107 -5.68 -18.79 -9.50
C MET A 107 -5.57 -19.81 -8.39
N ARG A 108 -4.73 -20.84 -8.59
CA ARG A 108 -4.47 -21.89 -7.58
C ARG A 108 -3.33 -21.48 -6.67
N GLN A 109 -3.21 -22.17 -5.55
CA GLN A 109 -2.08 -22.00 -4.63
C GLN A 109 -0.72 -22.14 -5.36
N PRO A 110 0.20 -21.18 -5.18
CA PRO A 110 1.53 -21.28 -5.77
C PRO A 110 2.36 -22.41 -5.14
N GLN A 111 3.24 -22.98 -5.95
CA GLN A 111 4.07 -24.13 -5.58
C GLN A 111 5.56 -23.78 -5.46
N ASP A 112 5.92 -22.52 -5.67
CA ASP A 112 7.26 -21.96 -5.48
C ASP A 112 7.19 -20.45 -5.21
N ILE A 113 8.33 -19.87 -4.83
CA ILE A 113 8.44 -18.45 -4.47
C ILE A 113 8.22 -17.53 -5.67
N LYS A 114 8.67 -17.94 -6.87
CA LYS A 114 8.48 -17.19 -8.12
C LYS A 114 7.00 -16.98 -8.43
N SER A 115 6.22 -18.06 -8.39
CA SER A 115 4.78 -18.02 -8.60
C SER A 115 4.08 -17.27 -7.48
N ALA A 116 4.52 -17.42 -6.23
CA ALA A 116 3.94 -16.72 -5.09
C ALA A 116 4.07 -15.20 -5.24
N LEU A 117 5.28 -14.69 -5.51
CA LEU A 117 5.50 -13.25 -5.70
C LEU A 117 4.82 -12.71 -6.96
N ALA A 118 4.76 -13.49 -8.04
CA ALA A 118 4.00 -13.10 -9.23
C ALA A 118 2.49 -12.96 -8.93
N LEU A 119 1.92 -13.91 -8.18
CA LEU A 119 0.52 -13.83 -7.75
C LEU A 119 0.30 -12.68 -6.75
N SER A 120 1.26 -12.40 -5.86
CA SER A 120 1.21 -11.22 -4.98
C SER A 120 1.13 -9.91 -5.77
N SER A 121 1.88 -9.77 -6.86
CA SER A 121 1.76 -8.61 -7.76
C SER A 121 0.38 -8.54 -8.43
N ILE A 122 -0.18 -9.67 -8.87
CA ILE A 122 -1.52 -9.73 -9.47
C ILE A 122 -2.61 -9.35 -8.46
N ILE A 123 -2.48 -9.79 -7.20
CA ILE A 123 -3.40 -9.42 -6.11
C ILE A 123 -3.43 -7.89 -5.95
N PHE A 124 -2.25 -7.26 -5.85
CA PHE A 124 -2.16 -5.80 -5.78
C PHE A 124 -2.77 -5.11 -7.00
N GLN A 125 -2.47 -5.59 -8.20
CA GLN A 125 -3.03 -5.03 -9.44
C GLN A 125 -4.55 -5.06 -9.45
N ALA A 126 -5.11 -6.24 -9.21
CA ALA A 126 -6.54 -6.49 -9.28
C ALA A 126 -7.28 -5.66 -8.23
N ASN A 127 -6.75 -5.62 -7.02
CA ASN A 127 -7.36 -4.87 -5.93
C ASN A 127 -7.22 -3.34 -6.13
N GLN A 128 -6.26 -2.85 -6.95
CA GLN A 128 -6.10 -1.40 -7.22
C GLN A 128 -7.17 -0.88 -8.16
N ASN A 129 -7.73 -1.78 -8.97
CA ASN A 129 -8.89 -1.47 -9.81
C ASN A 129 -10.19 -1.39 -8.99
N MET A 130 -10.19 -1.88 -7.76
CA MET A 130 -11.37 -1.91 -6.87
C MET A 130 -11.29 -0.91 -5.71
N GLN A 131 -10.16 -0.19 -5.55
CA GLN A 131 -9.97 0.76 -4.45
C GLN A 131 -9.15 1.99 -4.84
N HIS A 132 -9.37 3.11 -4.15
CA HIS A 132 -8.74 4.38 -4.50
C HIS A 132 -7.45 4.70 -3.74
N GLY A 133 -7.25 4.14 -2.55
CA GLY A 133 -6.08 4.42 -1.72
C GLY A 133 -4.97 3.37 -1.85
N GLY A 134 -4.17 3.28 -0.78
CA GLY A 134 -2.97 2.46 -0.72
C GLY A 134 -3.24 1.04 -0.20
N GLN A 135 -2.60 0.06 -0.79
CA GLN A 135 -2.76 -1.34 -0.40
C GLN A 135 -1.54 -1.87 0.30
N SER A 136 -1.72 -2.88 1.14
CA SER A 136 -0.59 -3.41 1.87
C SER A 136 -0.69 -4.90 2.17
N PHE A 137 0.49 -5.50 2.34
CA PHE A 137 0.64 -6.81 2.98
C PHE A 137 1.28 -6.64 4.36
N ALA A 138 0.68 -7.24 5.38
CA ALA A 138 1.04 -7.05 6.78
C ALA A 138 2.24 -7.90 7.24
N LEU A 139 2.33 -9.13 6.75
CA LEU A 139 3.28 -10.13 7.21
C LEU A 139 4.05 -10.73 6.02
N PHE A 140 4.58 -9.88 5.15
CA PHE A 140 5.05 -10.28 3.81
C PHE A 140 6.13 -11.37 3.85
N ASP A 141 7.05 -11.31 4.82
CA ASP A 141 8.06 -12.33 5.06
C ASP A 141 7.49 -13.67 5.53
N ILE A 142 6.58 -13.61 6.52
CA ILE A 142 5.92 -14.79 7.10
C ILE A 142 4.99 -15.46 6.09
N ASP A 143 4.18 -14.68 5.38
CA ASP A 143 3.18 -15.15 4.43
C ASP A 143 3.82 -15.84 3.21
N LEU A 144 5.05 -15.43 2.85
CA LEU A 144 5.77 -15.97 1.70
C LEU A 144 6.80 -17.06 2.04
N ALA A 145 7.24 -17.16 3.30
CA ALA A 145 8.16 -18.20 3.77
C ALA A 145 7.74 -19.64 3.41
N PRO A 146 6.44 -20.03 3.46
CA PRO A 146 6.00 -21.35 3.00
C PRO A 146 6.36 -21.65 1.54
N TYR A 147 6.39 -20.65 0.67
CA TYR A 147 6.67 -20.83 -0.75
C TYR A 147 8.17 -20.88 -1.04
N VAL A 148 8.99 -20.22 -0.22
CA VAL A 148 10.45 -20.47 -0.19
C VAL A 148 10.71 -21.92 0.23
N ARG A 149 10.04 -22.42 1.28
CA ARG A 149 10.16 -23.82 1.73
C ARG A 149 9.79 -24.82 0.64
N LYS A 150 8.68 -24.59 -0.07
CA LYS A 150 8.29 -25.42 -1.23
C LYS A 150 9.35 -25.39 -2.34
N THR A 151 9.98 -24.24 -2.57
CA THR A 151 11.06 -24.09 -3.55
C THR A 151 12.28 -24.94 -3.18
N VAL A 152 12.73 -24.87 -1.91
CA VAL A 152 13.81 -25.73 -1.39
C VAL A 152 13.46 -27.21 -1.57
N ALA A 153 12.25 -27.61 -1.15
CA ALA A 153 11.80 -29.00 -1.24
C ALA A 153 11.78 -29.52 -2.69
N ARG A 154 11.37 -28.66 -3.64
CA ARG A 154 11.39 -28.98 -5.08
C ARG A 154 12.81 -29.20 -5.58
N HIS A 155 13.75 -28.31 -5.24
CA HIS A 155 15.15 -28.47 -5.63
C HIS A 155 15.77 -29.72 -5.02
N LYS A 156 15.52 -29.99 -3.73
CA LYS A 156 15.96 -31.25 -3.09
C LYS A 156 15.44 -32.48 -3.82
N LYS A 157 14.14 -32.53 -4.13
CA LYS A 157 13.53 -33.65 -4.86
C LYS A 157 14.15 -33.86 -6.23
N ARG A 158 14.45 -32.77 -6.95
CA ARG A 158 15.14 -32.84 -8.24
C ARG A 158 16.58 -33.31 -8.08
N LEU A 159 17.31 -32.78 -7.10
CA LEU A 159 18.72 -33.08 -6.86
C LEU A 159 18.95 -34.53 -6.36
N GLN A 160 17.94 -35.16 -5.75
CA GLN A 160 17.97 -36.58 -5.37
C GLN A 160 18.17 -37.54 -6.55
N SER A 161 17.89 -37.12 -7.80
CA SER A 161 18.14 -37.97 -8.97
C SER A 161 19.59 -37.94 -9.45
N TYR A 162 20.45 -37.13 -8.84
CA TYR A 162 21.86 -36.97 -9.22
C TYR A 162 22.78 -37.71 -8.23
N PRO A 163 24.00 -38.10 -8.63
CA PRO A 163 24.97 -38.78 -7.77
C PRO A 163 25.63 -37.81 -6.78
N LEU A 164 24.83 -37.25 -5.87
CA LEU A 164 25.22 -36.28 -4.85
C LEU A 164 25.03 -36.85 -3.45
N THR A 165 25.85 -36.41 -2.49
CA THR A 165 25.62 -36.72 -1.07
C THR A 165 24.43 -35.93 -0.52
N LYS A 166 23.92 -36.32 0.66
CA LYS A 166 22.81 -35.60 1.30
C LYS A 166 23.19 -34.16 1.64
N GLU A 167 24.42 -33.94 2.06
CA GLU A 167 24.98 -32.63 2.40
C GLU A 167 25.07 -31.75 1.14
N GLN A 168 25.54 -32.30 0.02
CA GLN A 168 25.58 -31.60 -1.27
C GLN A 168 24.18 -31.23 -1.78
N ILE A 169 23.20 -32.14 -1.62
CA ILE A 169 21.80 -31.88 -1.99
C ILE A 169 21.24 -30.72 -1.16
N GLU A 170 21.50 -30.70 0.15
CA GLU A 170 21.07 -29.61 1.03
C GLU A 170 21.67 -28.28 0.60
N GLU A 171 22.99 -28.24 0.44
CA GLU A 171 23.73 -27.04 0.05
C GLU A 171 23.25 -26.49 -1.31
N PHE A 172 23.19 -27.33 -2.33
CA PHE A 172 22.79 -26.91 -3.67
C PHE A 172 21.33 -26.49 -3.73
N ALA A 173 20.43 -27.17 -3.02
CA ALA A 173 19.03 -26.77 -2.99
C ALA A 173 18.84 -25.38 -2.37
N TRP A 174 19.58 -25.06 -1.30
CA TRP A 174 19.55 -23.72 -0.71
C TRP A 174 20.17 -22.67 -1.62
N LYS A 175 21.30 -22.97 -2.27
CA LYS A 175 21.95 -22.05 -3.21
C LYS A 175 21.06 -21.73 -4.43
N GLU A 176 20.41 -22.74 -4.98
CA GLU A 176 19.45 -22.53 -6.07
C GLU A 176 18.20 -21.79 -5.60
N THR A 177 17.71 -22.06 -4.40
CA THR A 177 16.57 -21.32 -3.81
C THR A 177 16.93 -19.86 -3.56
N GLU A 178 18.15 -19.57 -3.13
CA GLU A 178 18.63 -18.20 -2.94
C GLU A 178 18.54 -17.41 -4.26
N ASN A 179 19.04 -17.98 -5.35
CA ASN A 179 18.95 -17.37 -6.68
C ASN A 179 17.50 -17.21 -7.15
N ASP A 180 16.67 -18.24 -6.95
CA ASP A 180 15.25 -18.18 -7.31
C ASP A 180 14.49 -17.09 -6.54
N THR A 181 14.81 -16.94 -5.25
CA THR A 181 14.19 -15.94 -4.37
C THR A 181 14.65 -14.54 -4.75
N TYR A 182 15.94 -14.33 -5.02
CA TYR A 182 16.44 -13.06 -5.54
C TYR A 182 15.74 -12.64 -6.83
N GLN A 183 15.71 -13.53 -7.83
CA GLN A 183 15.07 -13.25 -9.11
C GLN A 183 13.56 -12.98 -8.98
N ALA A 184 12.89 -13.66 -8.05
CA ALA A 184 11.49 -13.39 -7.75
C ALA A 184 11.28 -12.02 -7.09
N CYS A 185 12.13 -11.64 -6.14
CA CYS A 185 12.10 -10.32 -5.50
C CYS A 185 12.40 -9.18 -6.49
N GLU A 186 13.42 -9.35 -7.34
CA GLU A 186 13.78 -8.39 -8.39
C GLU A 186 12.62 -8.18 -9.36
N ALA A 187 12.01 -9.28 -9.85
CA ALA A 187 10.82 -9.20 -10.69
C ALA A 187 9.65 -8.52 -9.97
N PHE A 188 9.45 -8.79 -8.68
CA PHE A 188 8.39 -8.15 -7.88
C PHE A 188 8.60 -6.64 -7.72
N VAL A 189 9.83 -6.19 -7.44
CA VAL A 189 10.18 -4.76 -7.36
C VAL A 189 10.01 -4.09 -8.73
N HIS A 190 10.46 -4.72 -9.81
CA HIS A 190 10.28 -4.20 -11.17
C HIS A 190 8.79 -4.09 -11.55
N ASN A 191 8.01 -5.13 -11.27
CA ASN A 191 6.56 -5.13 -11.52
C ASN A 191 5.88 -4.03 -10.73
N SER A 192 6.27 -3.82 -9.47
CA SER A 192 5.70 -2.77 -8.62
C SER A 192 5.88 -1.35 -9.17
N ASN A 193 6.83 -1.13 -10.08
CA ASN A 193 7.10 0.18 -10.71
C ASN A 193 6.70 0.26 -12.19
N SER A 194 6.22 -0.83 -12.79
CA SER A 194 5.92 -0.89 -14.24
C SER A 194 4.52 -1.41 -14.55
N MET A 195 3.93 -2.15 -13.63
CA MET A 195 2.55 -2.58 -13.66
C MET A 195 1.63 -1.37 -13.57
N HIS A 196 0.66 -1.27 -14.48
CA HIS A 196 -0.38 -0.26 -14.41
C HIS A 196 -1.71 -0.86 -13.92
N SER A 197 -2.52 0.00 -13.31
CA SER A 197 -3.87 -0.22 -12.81
C SER A 197 -4.77 0.93 -13.28
N ARG A 198 -6.06 0.92 -12.90
CA ARG A 198 -7.06 1.94 -13.23
C ARG A 198 -7.11 2.28 -14.71
N GLY A 199 -7.36 1.25 -15.52
CA GLY A 199 -7.40 1.39 -16.98
C GLY A 199 -6.05 1.71 -17.61
N GLY A 200 -4.93 1.60 -16.89
CA GLY A 200 -3.59 1.81 -17.43
C GLY A 200 -2.99 3.19 -17.13
N GLY A 201 -3.69 4.04 -16.38
CA GLY A 201 -3.24 5.41 -16.09
C GLY A 201 -2.33 5.55 -14.87
N GLN A 202 -2.22 4.51 -14.02
CA GLN A 202 -1.57 4.65 -12.70
C GLN A 202 -0.82 3.40 -12.25
N VAL A 203 0.40 3.57 -11.71
CA VAL A 203 1.12 2.51 -11.00
C VAL A 203 0.45 2.25 -9.63
N PRO A 204 0.27 0.98 -9.20
CA PRO A 204 -0.36 0.66 -7.92
C PRO A 204 0.33 1.31 -6.72
N PHE A 205 -0.47 1.92 -5.84
CA PHE A 205 0.05 2.50 -4.61
C PHE A 205 0.10 1.42 -3.52
N ILE A 206 1.27 0.79 -3.36
CA ILE A 206 1.41 -0.43 -2.55
C ILE A 206 2.51 -0.33 -1.50
N SER A 207 2.31 -1.00 -0.37
CA SER A 207 3.31 -1.15 0.68
C SER A 207 3.43 -2.60 1.18
N ILE A 208 4.56 -2.95 1.75
CA ILE A 208 4.80 -4.27 2.36
C ILE A 208 5.44 -4.10 3.73
N ASN A 209 4.95 -4.87 4.71
CA ASN A 209 5.45 -4.90 6.08
C ASN A 209 6.14 -6.25 6.32
N TYR A 210 7.37 -6.25 6.83
CA TYR A 210 8.19 -7.46 7.03
C TYR A 210 9.28 -7.25 8.08
N GLY A 211 10.02 -8.30 8.43
CA GLY A 211 11.24 -8.23 9.24
C GLY A 211 11.20 -9.07 10.52
N THR A 212 10.07 -9.69 10.83
CA THR A 212 9.83 -10.41 12.09
C THR A 212 9.92 -11.93 11.98
N ASP A 213 9.94 -12.50 10.77
CA ASP A 213 10.17 -13.94 10.61
C ASP A 213 11.62 -14.32 10.90
N THR A 214 11.83 -15.23 11.86
CA THR A 214 13.15 -15.76 12.25
C THR A 214 13.47 -17.11 11.60
N SER A 215 12.54 -17.67 10.82
CA SER A 215 12.76 -18.88 10.05
C SER A 215 13.85 -18.69 9.00
N LYS A 216 14.52 -19.78 8.61
CA LYS A 216 15.55 -19.73 7.55
C LYS A 216 14.97 -19.23 6.23
N GLU A 217 13.72 -19.59 5.94
CA GLU A 217 12.99 -19.17 4.75
C GLU A 217 12.61 -17.69 4.75
N GLY A 218 12.01 -17.19 5.84
CA GLY A 218 11.65 -15.78 5.97
C GLY A 218 12.86 -14.86 5.95
N ARG A 219 13.92 -15.23 6.69
CA ARG A 219 15.21 -14.52 6.66
C ARG A 219 15.82 -14.46 5.26
N LEU A 220 15.76 -15.57 4.51
CA LEU A 220 16.23 -15.59 3.12
C LEU A 220 15.43 -14.61 2.26
N LEU A 221 14.10 -14.63 2.36
CA LEU A 221 13.24 -13.73 1.62
C LEU A 221 13.52 -12.25 1.92
N VAL A 222 13.60 -11.88 3.20
CA VAL A 222 13.93 -10.51 3.62
C VAL A 222 15.28 -10.08 3.04
N ARG A 223 16.32 -10.93 3.16
CA ARG A 223 17.65 -10.63 2.60
C ARG A 223 17.61 -10.38 1.10
N GLN A 224 16.92 -11.25 0.36
CA GLN A 224 16.86 -11.12 -1.11
C GLN A 224 15.99 -9.94 -1.56
N LEU A 225 14.94 -9.60 -0.82
CA LEU A 225 14.14 -8.40 -1.06
C LEU A 225 14.98 -7.12 -0.88
N LEU A 226 15.73 -7.02 0.23
CA LEU A 226 16.62 -5.88 0.49
C LEU A 226 17.70 -5.76 -0.59
N LYS A 227 18.36 -6.86 -0.96
CA LYS A 227 19.36 -6.88 -2.05
C LYS A 227 18.77 -6.47 -3.39
N ALA A 228 17.58 -6.95 -3.75
CA ALA A 228 16.89 -6.54 -4.98
C ALA A 228 16.53 -5.04 -4.97
N THR A 229 16.23 -4.51 -3.79
CA THR A 229 15.96 -3.07 -3.61
C THR A 229 17.23 -2.25 -3.76
N GLN A 230 18.35 -2.66 -3.14
CA GLN A 230 19.68 -2.06 -3.29
C GLN A 230 20.14 -2.02 -4.75
N ALA A 231 19.94 -3.11 -5.50
CA ALA A 231 20.27 -3.17 -6.92
C ALA A 231 19.57 -2.06 -7.73
N GLY A 232 18.37 -1.65 -7.29
CA GLY A 232 17.57 -0.64 -7.96
C GLY A 232 16.86 -1.19 -9.20
N LEU A 233 16.10 -0.33 -9.87
CA LEU A 233 15.48 -0.65 -11.16
C LEU A 233 16.53 -0.60 -12.27
N GLY A 234 16.31 -1.28 -13.40
CA GLY A 234 16.95 -0.98 -14.69
C GLY A 234 18.44 -0.57 -14.64
N LYS A 235 18.71 0.75 -14.56
CA LYS A 235 20.05 1.36 -14.54
C LYS A 235 20.53 1.76 -13.14
N GLY A 236 19.94 1.16 -12.11
CA GLY A 236 20.16 1.48 -10.71
C GLY A 236 19.31 2.66 -10.21
N GLU A 237 18.13 2.94 -10.79
CA GLU A 237 17.22 3.94 -10.24
C GLU A 237 16.59 3.49 -8.92
N THR A 238 16.30 4.42 -8.01
CA THR A 238 15.63 4.08 -6.74
C THR A 238 14.16 3.71 -7.02
N PRO A 239 13.72 2.50 -6.64
CA PRO A 239 12.32 2.11 -6.80
C PRO A 239 11.43 2.93 -5.86
N ILE A 240 10.31 3.44 -6.38
CA ILE A 240 9.31 4.18 -5.59
C ILE A 240 8.38 3.19 -4.88
N PHE A 241 8.07 2.07 -5.55
CA PHE A 241 7.23 1.01 -5.02
C PHE A 241 7.93 -0.36 -4.98
N PRO A 242 7.48 -1.29 -4.11
CA PRO A 242 6.55 -1.03 -3.02
C PRO A 242 7.19 -0.14 -1.95
N ILE A 243 6.38 0.61 -1.20
CA ILE A 243 6.85 1.20 0.05
C ILE A 243 7.20 0.06 1.00
N GLN A 244 8.43 0.04 1.49
CA GLN A 244 8.89 -1.04 2.37
C GLN A 244 8.92 -0.57 3.82
N ILE A 245 8.35 -1.38 4.71
CA ILE A 245 8.26 -1.10 6.14
C ILE A 245 8.89 -2.28 6.88
N PHE A 246 10.10 -2.06 7.38
CA PHE A 246 10.83 -3.00 8.22
C PHE A 246 10.36 -2.86 9.67
N LYS A 247 9.79 -3.93 10.22
CA LYS A 247 9.27 -4.00 11.58
C LYS A 247 10.41 -4.29 12.57
N MET A 248 10.69 -3.32 13.43
CA MET A 248 11.68 -3.39 14.50
C MET A 248 11.07 -4.01 15.76
N LYS A 249 11.70 -5.06 16.28
CA LYS A 249 11.27 -5.75 17.51
C LYS A 249 12.46 -6.33 18.29
N LYS A 250 12.47 -6.10 19.60
CA LYS A 250 13.44 -6.68 20.54
C LYS A 250 13.28 -8.19 20.64
N GLY A 251 14.40 -8.90 20.65
CA GLY A 251 14.42 -10.36 20.58
C GLY A 251 14.32 -10.90 19.14
N VAL A 252 14.25 -10.00 18.14
CA VAL A 252 14.12 -10.37 16.73
C VAL A 252 15.17 -9.67 15.88
N ASN A 253 15.25 -8.34 15.87
CA ASN A 253 16.17 -7.59 14.99
C ASN A 253 16.70 -6.27 15.59
N PHE A 254 16.46 -6.01 16.86
CA PHE A 254 16.75 -4.70 17.46
C PHE A 254 18.11 -4.65 18.18
N GLU A 255 18.48 -5.73 18.86
CA GLU A 255 19.73 -5.84 19.63
C GLU A 255 20.76 -6.69 18.86
N GLU A 256 22.06 -6.46 19.06
CA GLU A 256 23.14 -7.19 18.33
C GLU A 256 23.07 -8.72 18.46
N CYS A 257 22.52 -9.23 19.57
CA CYS A 257 22.36 -10.66 19.81
C CYS A 257 21.08 -11.25 19.20
N ASP A 258 20.21 -10.42 18.65
CA ASP A 258 18.94 -10.84 18.07
C ASP A 258 19.17 -11.60 16.74
N PRO A 259 18.33 -12.61 16.43
CA PRO A 259 18.55 -13.51 15.29
C PRO A 259 18.57 -12.81 13.94
N ASN A 260 17.84 -11.71 13.78
CA ASN A 260 17.72 -10.91 12.56
C ASN A 260 18.46 -9.56 12.63
N TYR A 261 19.38 -9.37 13.58
CA TYR A 261 20.18 -8.13 13.64
C TYR A 261 20.97 -7.90 12.34
N ASP A 262 21.49 -8.97 11.73
CA ASP A 262 22.17 -8.92 10.44
C ASP A 262 21.29 -8.42 9.28
N LEU A 263 19.96 -8.64 9.37
CA LEU A 263 19.00 -8.12 8.40
C LEU A 263 18.63 -6.66 8.69
N PHE A 264 18.67 -6.24 9.96
CA PHE A 264 18.54 -4.84 10.31
C PHE A 264 19.72 -4.01 9.79
N GLU A 265 20.95 -4.48 9.93
CA GLU A 265 22.13 -3.83 9.35
C GLU A 265 22.01 -3.70 7.82
N LEU A 266 21.58 -4.76 7.13
CA LEU A 266 21.33 -4.72 5.69
C LEU A 266 20.18 -3.75 5.33
N ALA A 267 19.14 -3.65 6.17
CA ALA A 267 18.05 -2.70 5.97
C ALA A 267 18.55 -1.25 6.12
N LEU A 268 19.44 -0.97 7.08
CA LEU A 268 20.09 0.33 7.24
C LEU A 268 20.95 0.71 6.02
N GLU A 269 21.73 -0.23 5.49
CA GLU A 269 22.51 -0.03 4.26
C GLU A 269 21.58 0.25 3.07
N THR A 270 20.52 -0.54 2.93
CA THR A 270 19.53 -0.40 1.84
C THR A 270 18.86 0.97 1.88
N THR A 271 18.38 1.42 3.05
CA THR A 271 17.70 2.73 3.15
C THR A 271 18.66 3.90 2.90
N ALA A 272 19.94 3.76 3.23
CA ALA A 272 20.94 4.79 2.96
C ALA A 272 21.15 5.01 1.46
N GLU A 273 21.00 3.96 0.65
CA GLU A 273 21.15 4.02 -0.80
C GLU A 273 19.83 4.30 -1.54
N ARG A 274 18.71 3.82 -1.00
CA ARG A 274 17.42 3.68 -1.72
C ARG A 274 16.21 4.26 -1.02
N LEU A 275 16.38 5.02 0.07
CA LEU A 275 15.31 5.61 0.90
C LEU A 275 14.38 4.62 1.62
N PHE A 276 14.36 3.35 1.20
CA PHE A 276 13.58 2.28 1.80
C PHE A 276 14.51 1.16 2.30
N PRO A 277 14.13 0.42 3.35
CA PRO A 277 12.83 0.48 4.04
C PRO A 277 12.70 1.61 5.08
N ASN A 278 11.45 2.00 5.37
CA ASN A 278 11.08 2.73 6.57
C ASN A 278 11.04 1.78 7.78
N PHE A 279 11.12 2.30 9.01
CA PHE A 279 11.14 1.49 10.22
C PHE A 279 9.87 1.66 11.08
N SER A 280 9.28 0.54 11.49
CA SER A 280 8.11 0.46 12.38
C SER A 280 8.52 -0.15 13.72
N PHE A 281 8.42 0.59 14.82
CA PHE A 281 8.82 0.11 16.15
C PHE A 281 7.64 -0.60 16.83
N LEU A 282 7.68 -1.93 16.86
CA LEU A 282 6.60 -2.74 17.42
C LEU A 282 6.50 -2.62 18.95
N ASP A 283 7.63 -2.45 19.64
CA ASP A 283 7.68 -2.36 21.10
C ASP A 283 7.43 -0.94 21.64
N ALA A 284 7.11 0.03 20.77
CA ALA A 284 6.69 1.36 21.22
C ALA A 284 5.44 1.25 22.12
N PRO A 285 5.30 2.03 23.21
CA PRO A 285 4.22 1.84 24.18
C PRO A 285 2.80 1.82 23.59
N PHE A 286 2.53 2.66 22.59
CA PHE A 286 1.23 2.73 21.93
C PHE A 286 0.99 1.60 20.91
N ASN A 287 2.03 0.85 20.54
CA ASN A 287 1.94 -0.33 19.68
C ASN A 287 1.90 -1.62 20.52
N ALA A 288 2.70 -1.69 21.58
CA ALA A 288 2.82 -2.85 22.46
C ALA A 288 1.48 -3.29 23.07
N VAL A 289 0.55 -2.36 23.29
CA VAL A 289 -0.80 -2.67 23.83
C VAL A 289 -1.64 -3.60 22.94
N HIS A 290 -1.35 -3.67 21.64
CA HIS A 290 -2.08 -4.54 20.71
C HIS A 290 -1.38 -5.88 20.48
N TYR A 291 -0.13 -6.03 20.88
CA TYR A 291 0.63 -7.25 20.60
C TYR A 291 0.28 -8.35 21.61
N ASP A 292 -0.30 -9.44 21.11
CA ASP A 292 -0.74 -10.59 21.93
C ASP A 292 0.22 -11.79 21.85
N GLY A 293 1.38 -11.62 21.20
CA GLY A 293 2.36 -12.67 20.93
C GLY A 293 2.25 -13.30 19.54
N ARG A 294 1.13 -13.13 18.84
CA ARG A 294 0.94 -13.62 17.47
C ARG A 294 1.44 -12.61 16.44
N PRO A 295 2.04 -13.04 15.31
CA PRO A 295 2.40 -12.13 14.22
C PRO A 295 1.24 -11.27 13.71
N GLU A 296 0.03 -11.80 13.68
CA GLU A 296 -1.18 -11.12 13.21
C GLU A 296 -1.57 -9.90 14.06
N SER A 297 -1.06 -9.83 15.29
CA SER A 297 -1.24 -8.70 16.21
C SER A 297 -0.14 -7.63 16.08
N GLU A 298 0.86 -7.87 15.22
CA GLU A 298 1.91 -6.89 14.96
C GLU A 298 1.37 -5.67 14.21
N VAL A 299 1.81 -4.49 14.64
CA VAL A 299 1.40 -3.23 14.03
C VAL A 299 1.96 -3.11 12.61
N CYS A 300 1.06 -2.88 11.66
CA CYS A 300 1.37 -2.73 10.25
C CYS A 300 0.80 -1.42 9.70
N TYR A 301 1.42 -0.91 8.64
CA TYR A 301 1.05 0.37 8.02
C TYR A 301 0.63 0.17 6.57
N MET A 302 -0.46 0.82 6.17
CA MET A 302 -0.98 0.82 4.80
C MET A 302 -0.66 2.12 4.07
N GLY A 303 -0.31 2.01 2.79
CA GLY A 303 0.13 3.14 1.98
C GLY A 303 1.31 3.84 2.65
N CYS A 304 1.22 5.15 2.82
CA CYS A 304 2.28 5.91 3.48
C CYS A 304 2.37 5.66 4.99
N ARG A 305 1.24 5.62 5.71
CA ARG A 305 1.25 5.71 7.19
C ARG A 305 -0.06 5.33 7.91
N THR A 306 -1.05 4.78 7.21
CA THR A 306 -2.35 4.47 7.85
C THR A 306 -2.21 3.23 8.73
N ARG A 307 -2.55 3.35 10.02
CA ARG A 307 -2.47 2.28 11.02
C ARG A 307 -3.86 2.00 11.57
N VAL A 308 -4.28 0.73 11.55
CA VAL A 308 -5.57 0.27 12.09
C VAL A 308 -5.33 -1.01 12.88
N MET A 309 -5.57 -0.98 14.20
CA MET A 309 -5.32 -2.11 15.11
C MET A 309 -6.51 -2.41 16.01
N SER A 310 -7.00 -1.41 16.74
CA SER A 310 -8.14 -1.58 17.65
C SER A 310 -9.38 -2.06 16.90
N ASN A 311 -10.20 -2.90 17.52
CA ASN A 311 -11.42 -3.42 16.91
C ASN A 311 -12.58 -3.43 17.92
N ILE A 312 -13.74 -2.93 17.51
CA ILE A 312 -14.95 -2.93 18.33
C ILE A 312 -15.72 -4.25 18.16
N HIS A 313 -15.65 -4.85 16.96
CA HIS A 313 -16.47 -5.99 16.55
C HIS A 313 -15.63 -7.11 15.92
N GLY A 314 -14.61 -7.57 16.62
CA GLY A 314 -13.77 -8.69 16.19
C GLY A 314 -12.38 -8.67 16.83
N GLU A 315 -11.46 -9.44 16.27
CA GLU A 315 -10.07 -9.48 16.76
C GLU A 315 -9.32 -8.17 16.45
N GLU A 316 -8.45 -7.76 17.38
CA GLU A 316 -7.52 -6.65 17.18
C GLU A 316 -6.34 -7.10 16.30
N THR A 317 -6.53 -7.03 15.00
CA THR A 317 -5.49 -7.29 13.99
C THR A 317 -5.50 -6.19 12.94
N ALA A 318 -4.39 -6.06 12.20
CA ALA A 318 -4.33 -5.24 11.00
C ALA A 318 -4.89 -5.98 9.76
N ILE A 319 -4.85 -7.32 9.75
CA ILE A 319 -5.09 -8.14 8.56
C ILE A 319 -6.56 -8.07 8.13
N GLY A 320 -6.81 -7.89 6.84
CA GLY A 320 -8.16 -7.77 6.27
C GLY A 320 -8.87 -6.47 6.63
N ARG A 321 -8.16 -5.50 7.21
CA ARG A 321 -8.73 -4.25 7.70
C ARG A 321 -8.13 -3.04 7.01
N GLY A 322 -8.85 -1.93 7.08
CA GLY A 322 -8.58 -0.77 6.26
C GLY A 322 -9.29 0.48 6.76
N ASN A 323 -9.25 1.54 5.96
CA ASN A 323 -10.03 2.75 6.17
C ASN A 323 -10.92 3.03 4.95
N LEU A 324 -12.08 3.64 5.20
CA LEU A 324 -13.09 3.91 4.17
C LEU A 324 -12.90 5.25 3.49
N SER A 325 -12.62 6.28 4.28
CA SER A 325 -12.36 7.64 3.83
C SER A 325 -11.76 8.42 4.99
N PHE A 326 -11.17 9.58 4.69
CA PHE A 326 -10.66 10.51 5.69
C PHE A 326 -10.91 11.94 5.22
N THR A 327 -11.11 12.85 6.18
CA THR A 327 -11.35 14.27 5.91
C THR A 327 -10.38 15.08 6.74
N SER A 328 -9.72 16.03 6.09
CA SER A 328 -8.85 16.95 6.79
C SER A 328 -9.59 18.21 7.20
N ILE A 329 -9.29 18.68 8.41
CA ILE A 329 -9.75 19.97 8.92
C ILE A 329 -8.57 20.94 8.89
N ASN A 330 -8.78 22.11 8.32
CA ASN A 330 -7.78 23.16 8.27
C ASN A 330 -7.67 23.89 9.62
N LEU A 331 -6.85 23.35 10.52
CA LEU A 331 -6.65 23.91 11.86
C LEU A 331 -6.10 25.34 11.82
N VAL A 332 -5.27 25.69 10.82
CA VAL A 332 -4.72 27.03 10.66
C VAL A 332 -5.84 28.02 10.33
N LYS A 333 -6.73 27.66 9.40
CA LYS A 333 -7.89 28.48 9.07
C LYS A 333 -8.79 28.69 10.29
N LEU A 334 -9.05 27.64 11.07
CA LEU A 334 -9.83 27.75 12.30
C LEU A 334 -9.18 28.70 13.32
N ALA A 335 -7.87 28.62 13.49
CA ALA A 335 -7.14 29.53 14.38
C ALA A 335 -7.25 31.00 13.93
N LEU A 336 -7.17 31.27 12.61
CA LEU A 336 -7.25 32.63 12.07
C LEU A 336 -8.64 33.27 12.20
N ILE A 337 -9.71 32.49 12.17
CA ILE A 337 -11.09 33.01 12.27
C ILE A 337 -11.61 33.05 13.71
N SER A 338 -10.87 32.47 14.66
CA SER A 338 -11.27 32.40 16.06
C SER A 338 -10.71 33.57 16.86
N GLY A 339 -11.56 34.26 17.61
CA GLY A 339 -11.16 35.39 18.46
C GLY A 339 -10.54 34.99 19.81
N SER A 340 -10.67 33.73 20.21
CA SER A 340 -10.10 33.18 21.44
C SER A 340 -9.84 31.67 21.30
N LYS A 341 -9.18 31.08 22.30
CA LYS A 341 -8.94 29.63 22.37
C LYS A 341 -10.25 28.86 22.51
N GLU A 342 -11.20 29.38 23.27
CA GLU A 342 -12.52 28.79 23.48
C GLU A 342 -13.30 28.76 22.17
N ALA A 343 -13.35 29.88 21.45
CA ALA A 343 -13.98 29.96 20.13
C ALA A 343 -13.35 28.98 19.11
N PHE A 344 -12.03 28.77 19.19
CA PHE A 344 -11.34 27.79 18.35
C PHE A 344 -11.82 26.36 18.61
N PHE A 345 -11.92 25.94 19.88
CA PHE A 345 -12.38 24.59 20.21
C PHE A 345 -13.86 24.39 19.92
N GLU A 346 -14.70 25.42 20.09
CA GLU A 346 -16.10 25.38 19.67
C GLU A 346 -16.23 25.18 18.15
N ALA A 347 -15.48 25.94 17.37
CA ALA A 347 -15.44 25.78 15.91
C ALA A 347 -14.91 24.41 15.51
N LEU A 348 -13.82 23.94 16.13
CA LEU A 348 -13.24 22.63 15.86
C LEU A 348 -14.25 21.51 16.12
N ASN A 349 -14.95 21.53 17.26
CA ASN A 349 -15.99 20.55 17.58
C ASN A 349 -17.11 20.55 16.53
N TYR A 350 -17.59 21.73 16.14
CA TYR A 350 -18.60 21.86 15.09
C TYR A 350 -18.15 21.22 13.76
N TYR A 351 -16.93 21.51 13.31
CA TYR A 351 -16.43 20.97 12.04
C TYR A 351 -16.03 19.49 12.11
N LEU A 352 -15.66 18.98 13.29
CA LEU A 352 -15.50 17.54 13.52
C LEU A 352 -16.84 16.82 13.35
N ASP A 353 -17.90 17.31 14.00
CA ASP A 353 -19.24 16.73 13.87
C ASP A 353 -19.74 16.81 12.43
N LEU A 354 -19.43 17.90 11.72
CA LEU A 354 -19.79 18.05 10.32
C LEU A 354 -19.04 17.06 9.42
N GLY A 355 -17.74 16.85 9.66
CA GLY A 355 -16.93 15.87 8.94
C GLY A 355 -17.31 14.42 9.21
N ILE A 356 -17.93 14.12 10.36
CA ILE A 356 -18.49 12.79 10.66
C ILE A 356 -19.81 12.55 9.92
N LYS A 357 -20.62 13.59 9.73
CA LYS A 357 -21.96 13.51 9.12
C LYS A 357 -21.97 13.55 7.59
N GLN A 358 -20.93 14.13 6.98
CA GLN A 358 -20.80 14.24 5.53
C GLN A 358 -20.82 12.86 4.87
#